data_AF-A0A7K7CTG1-F1
#
_entry.id   AF-A0A7K7CTG1-F1
#
_cell.length_a   1.000
_cell.length_b   1.000
_cell.length_c   1.000
_cell.angle_alpha   90.00
_cell.angle_beta   90.00
_cell.angle_gamma   90.00
#
_symmetry.space_group_name_H-M   'P 1'
#
loop_
_entity.id
_entity.type
_entity.pdbx_description
1 polymer ?
#
loop_
_entity_poly.entity_id
_entity_poly.type
_entity_poly.pdbx_seq_one_letter_code
_entity_poly.pdbx_strand_id
1 'polypeptide(L)'
;PSLFDSPAERYVKARQSVQRFTLVQLGKYFSFHFRYLVHSYNFFLFPSTLGIKDVEFTLSASSIQFLSHYGFDYNKFLKDGIPYMNEVQEKILRQHLLAGTWKVCSNADRDVLNKAIDEVTTWIAAAKEEDTMILQDLSGYHMIEVQLVLRQALENVWTEPLGDKKVMVKKVSPEHRQLLENSSYDRCQKKLILLSARGFTNLFQILVKVKKPLVGHNMLMDLMHLHDKFYRPLPESYEEFKRNIHNLFPVIIDTKTVTKSVQKKCLFPRVSSLVEAYAVLCSSNLNPKGPPCPVIALASGCSRYAEKKFPHEAGYDAFLCGSVLLMSAHLLLCRSTDGAVEAEPSFSQYLAVLAEHVNKVNFIRGGVSSINFSGEDSPCRHPPALVVHVRGWPGLTEGQIYQEFKAHCRFDIRRLSKNQFILLSNKYKQVRHVLRDYRHHPHLQVSVYRHWRHSPSVNCLLQ
;
A
#
# COMPACT_ATOMS: atom_id res chain seq x y z
N PRO A 1 0.69 -12.57 -11.78
CA PRO A 1 2.17 -12.50 -11.84
C PRO A 1 2.76 -13.62 -12.72
N SER A 2 3.64 -13.24 -13.65
CA SER A 2 4.27 -14.07 -14.67
C SER A 2 5.75 -13.70 -14.75
N LEU A 3 6.61 -14.72 -14.86
CA LEU A 3 8.06 -14.59 -15.03
C LEU A 3 8.46 -13.83 -16.29
N PHE A 4 7.57 -13.77 -17.28
CA PHE A 4 7.82 -13.01 -18.50
C PHE A 4 7.64 -11.51 -18.35
N ASP A 5 6.92 -11.06 -17.33
CA ASP A 5 6.58 -9.64 -17.27
C ASP A 5 7.81 -8.84 -16.83
N SER A 6 8.10 -7.79 -17.59
CA SER A 6 9.02 -6.73 -17.18
C SER A 6 8.44 -5.93 -16.00
N PRO A 7 9.27 -5.15 -15.28
CA PRO A 7 8.78 -4.24 -14.25
C PRO A 7 7.72 -3.26 -14.76
N ALA A 8 7.92 -2.67 -15.94
CA ALA A 8 6.97 -1.76 -16.56
C ALA A 8 5.64 -2.46 -16.90
N GLU A 9 5.67 -3.67 -17.48
CA GLU A 9 4.46 -4.43 -17.77
C GLU A 9 3.72 -4.84 -16.49
N ARG A 10 4.45 -5.21 -15.43
CA ARG A 10 3.86 -5.49 -14.12
C ARG A 10 3.22 -4.25 -13.52
N TYR A 11 3.89 -3.10 -13.64
CA TYR A 11 3.39 -1.82 -13.17
C TYR A 11 2.05 -1.48 -13.81
N VAL A 12 1.92 -1.61 -15.13
CA VAL A 12 0.65 -1.35 -15.84
C VAL A 12 -0.48 -2.26 -15.32
N LYS A 13 -0.21 -3.56 -15.16
CA LYS A 13 -1.19 -4.52 -14.62
C LYS A 13 -1.57 -4.19 -13.17
N ALA A 14 -0.59 -3.83 -12.34
CA ALA A 14 -0.80 -3.49 -10.94
C ALA A 14 -1.52 -2.15 -10.78
N ARG A 15 -1.27 -1.17 -11.64
CA ARG A 15 -1.92 0.15 -11.66
C ARG A 15 -3.44 0.00 -11.82
N GLN A 16 -3.88 -0.83 -12.76
CA GLN A 16 -5.32 -1.13 -12.95
C GLN A 16 -5.96 -1.73 -11.70
N SER A 17 -5.22 -2.57 -10.97
CA SER A 17 -5.68 -3.14 -9.69
C SER A 17 -5.75 -2.07 -8.60
N VAL A 18 -4.68 -1.30 -8.41
CA VAL A 18 -4.59 -0.27 -7.34
C VAL A 18 -5.66 0.81 -7.49
N GLN A 19 -6.03 1.16 -8.72
CA GLN A 19 -7.11 2.11 -8.97
C GLN A 19 -8.49 1.58 -8.55
N ARG A 20 -8.72 0.26 -8.64
CA ARG A 20 -10.01 -0.37 -8.29
C ARG A 20 -10.14 -0.71 -6.80
N PHE A 21 -9.03 -1.07 -6.14
CA PHE A 21 -9.04 -1.49 -4.73
C PHE A 21 -8.62 -0.34 -3.81
N THR A 22 -9.21 -0.32 -2.60
CA THR A 22 -8.89 0.66 -1.55
C THR A 22 -7.96 0.07 -0.49
N LEU A 23 -7.31 0.93 0.28
CA LEU A 23 -6.62 0.56 1.52
C LEU A 23 -7.65 0.53 2.65
N VAL A 24 -7.75 -0.60 3.36
CA VAL A 24 -8.68 -0.76 4.49
C VAL A 24 -8.01 -0.49 5.85
N GLN A 25 -6.70 -0.75 5.94
CA GLN A 25 -5.90 -0.54 7.14
C GLN A 25 -4.45 -0.26 6.77
N LEU A 26 -3.82 0.70 7.46
CA LEU A 26 -2.38 0.94 7.42
C LEU A 26 -1.77 0.73 8.80
N GLY A 27 -0.72 -0.07 8.84
CA GLY A 27 0.12 -0.29 10.01
C GLY A 27 1.32 0.63 9.99
N LYS A 28 1.64 1.25 11.12
CA LYS A 28 2.83 2.10 11.23
C LYS A 28 3.66 1.76 12.44
N TYR A 29 4.96 1.59 12.22
CA TYR A 29 5.97 1.32 13.23
C TYR A 29 6.89 2.53 13.41
N PHE A 30 7.10 2.95 14.65
CA PHE A 30 8.12 3.94 15.04
C PHE A 30 9.06 3.35 16.09
N SER A 31 10.34 3.70 15.99
CA SER A 31 11.35 3.36 17.00
C SER A 31 12.09 4.62 17.47
N PHE A 32 12.29 4.74 18.79
CA PHE A 32 13.03 5.86 19.41
C PHE A 32 14.41 5.43 19.94
N HIS A 33 15.32 6.42 19.98
CA HIS A 33 16.78 6.32 20.13
C HIS A 33 17.34 5.45 21.27
N PHE A 34 16.59 5.13 22.33
CA PHE A 34 17.05 4.27 23.42
C PHE A 34 16.33 2.92 23.38
N ARG A 35 17.10 1.83 23.20
CA ARG A 35 16.63 0.42 23.19
C ARG A 35 15.48 0.13 22.21
N TYR A 36 15.48 0.81 21.07
CA TYR A 36 14.48 0.67 20.01
C TYR A 36 13.04 0.61 20.53
N LEU A 37 12.63 1.55 21.39
CA LEU A 37 11.27 1.58 21.94
C LEU A 37 10.22 1.72 20.82
N VAL A 38 9.36 0.72 20.70
CA VAL A 38 8.43 0.54 19.58
C VAL A 38 7.05 1.08 19.91
N HIS A 39 6.54 1.95 19.02
CA HIS A 39 5.13 2.29 18.93
C HIS A 39 4.56 1.77 17.61
N SER A 40 3.54 0.94 17.70
CA SER A 40 2.81 0.41 16.54
C SER A 40 1.35 0.83 16.57
N TYR A 41 0.87 1.32 15.43
CA TYR A 41 -0.46 1.88 15.26
C TYR A 41 -1.19 1.19 14.11
N ASN A 42 -2.50 1.02 14.26
CA ASN A 42 -3.41 0.62 13.20
C ASN A 42 -4.34 1.78 12.85
N PHE A 43 -4.25 2.24 11.61
CA PHE A 43 -5.15 3.24 11.06
C PHE A 43 -6.13 2.55 10.13
N PHE A 44 -7.40 2.49 10.53
CA PHE A 44 -8.49 2.06 9.65
C PHE A 44 -8.83 3.22 8.74
N LEU A 45 -8.90 2.97 7.43
CA LEU A 45 -8.99 4.04 6.44
C LEU A 45 -10.21 3.85 5.58
N PHE A 46 -10.92 4.92 5.28
CA PHE A 46 -12.03 4.93 4.35
C PHE A 46 -11.86 6.10 3.38
N PRO A 47 -12.15 5.94 2.07
CA PRO A 47 -12.08 7.07 1.15
C PRO A 47 -12.94 8.23 1.65
N SER A 48 -12.46 9.46 1.56
CA SER A 48 -13.26 10.61 2.00
C SER A 48 -14.54 10.70 1.16
N THR A 49 -15.69 10.74 1.84
CA THR A 49 -16.99 11.01 1.23
C THR A 49 -17.27 12.52 1.13
N LEU A 50 -16.43 13.34 1.77
CA LEU A 50 -16.53 14.79 1.72
C LEU A 50 -15.95 15.31 0.39
N GLY A 51 -16.82 15.64 -0.55
CA GLY A 51 -16.44 16.12 -1.88
C GLY A 51 -17.57 16.05 -2.89
N ILE A 52 -17.24 16.18 -4.18
CA ILE A 52 -18.21 16.26 -5.29
C ILE A 52 -18.30 14.97 -6.11
N LYS A 53 -17.39 14.03 -5.86
CA LYS A 53 -17.42 12.73 -6.53
C LYS A 53 -17.43 11.62 -5.51
N ASP A 54 -18.48 10.82 -5.57
CA ASP A 54 -18.56 9.57 -4.81
C ASP A 54 -17.42 8.63 -5.25
N VAL A 55 -16.77 8.00 -4.27
CA VAL A 55 -15.60 7.16 -4.50
C VAL A 55 -16.03 5.70 -4.49
N GLU A 56 -16.17 5.14 -5.68
CA GLU A 56 -16.44 3.72 -5.84
C GLU A 56 -15.13 2.91 -5.73
N PHE A 57 -15.19 1.79 -5.00
CA PHE A 57 -14.09 0.84 -4.91
C PHE A 57 -14.61 -0.60 -4.90
N THR A 58 -13.75 -1.53 -5.29
CA THR A 58 -14.06 -2.97 -5.34
C THR A 58 -13.54 -3.68 -4.10
N LEU A 59 -14.29 -4.69 -3.65
CA LEU A 59 -13.84 -5.66 -2.64
C LEU A 59 -13.77 -7.06 -3.27
N SER A 60 -12.74 -7.83 -2.89
CA SER A 60 -12.60 -9.23 -3.30
C SER A 60 -13.14 -10.14 -2.20
N ALA A 61 -14.07 -11.05 -2.55
CA ALA A 61 -14.65 -12.00 -1.60
C ALA A 61 -13.59 -12.83 -0.87
N SER A 62 -12.57 -13.30 -1.59
CA SER A 62 -11.46 -14.05 -1.00
C SER A 62 -10.63 -13.22 -0.01
N SER A 63 -10.42 -11.93 -0.30
CA SER A 63 -9.68 -11.02 0.59
C SER A 63 -10.50 -10.68 1.84
N ILE A 64 -11.82 -10.47 1.70
CA ILE A 64 -12.73 -10.30 2.84
C ILE A 64 -12.71 -11.56 3.72
N GLN A 65 -12.90 -12.75 3.14
CA GLN A 65 -12.90 -13.99 3.91
C GLN A 65 -11.57 -14.19 4.66
N PHE A 66 -10.45 -13.88 4.00
CA PHE A 66 -9.13 -13.90 4.62
C PHE A 66 -9.02 -12.93 5.79
N LEU A 67 -9.39 -11.66 5.61
CA LEU A 67 -9.36 -10.65 6.68
C LEU A 67 -10.28 -11.01 7.85
N SER A 68 -11.47 -11.54 7.57
CA SER A 68 -12.40 -12.03 8.60
C SER A 68 -11.81 -13.18 9.41
N HIS A 69 -11.08 -14.10 8.76
CA HIS A 69 -10.40 -15.20 9.45
C HIS A 69 -9.34 -14.70 10.46
N TYR A 70 -8.70 -13.57 10.17
CA TYR A 70 -7.73 -12.92 11.06
C TYR A 70 -8.35 -11.86 11.98
N GLY A 71 -9.68 -11.81 12.09
CA GLY A 71 -10.39 -10.96 13.05
C GLY A 71 -10.41 -9.47 12.69
N PHE A 72 -10.37 -9.14 11.39
CA PHE A 72 -10.50 -7.76 10.93
C PHE A 72 -11.84 -7.13 11.35
N ASP A 73 -11.78 -5.93 11.92
CA ASP A 73 -12.96 -5.19 12.36
C ASP A 73 -13.49 -4.29 11.24
N TYR A 74 -14.53 -4.77 10.55
CA TYR A 74 -15.18 -4.03 9.47
C TYR A 74 -15.94 -2.80 9.93
N ASN A 75 -16.37 -2.71 11.21
CA ASN A 75 -17.04 -1.52 11.70
C ASN A 75 -16.05 -0.36 11.79
N LYS A 76 -14.84 -0.62 12.29
CA LYS A 76 -13.75 0.39 12.32
C LYS A 76 -13.35 0.87 10.93
N PHE A 77 -13.48 0.03 9.91
CA PHE A 77 -13.24 0.39 8.52
C PHE A 77 -14.40 1.18 7.90
N LEU A 78 -15.63 0.66 7.98
CA LEU A 78 -16.79 1.19 7.25
C LEU A 78 -17.48 2.37 7.96
N LYS A 79 -17.50 2.38 9.29
CA LYS A 79 -18.18 3.41 10.10
C LYS A 79 -17.21 4.47 10.61
N ASP A 80 -16.09 4.01 11.16
CA ASP A 80 -15.13 4.87 11.88
C ASP A 80 -13.83 5.10 11.10
N GLY A 81 -13.82 4.75 9.81
CA GLY A 81 -12.62 4.80 8.98
C GLY A 81 -12.11 6.23 8.80
N ILE A 82 -10.81 6.43 8.99
CA ILE A 82 -10.18 7.72 8.84
C ILE A 82 -10.22 8.12 7.36
N PRO A 83 -10.74 9.30 7.04
CA PRO A 83 -10.84 9.78 5.67
C PRO A 83 -9.47 10.02 5.06
N TYR A 84 -9.39 9.95 3.74
CA TYR A 84 -8.20 10.35 3.00
C TYR A 84 -8.53 10.84 1.60
N MET A 85 -7.61 11.60 1.01
CA MET A 85 -7.69 12.08 -0.36
C MET A 85 -6.31 12.41 -0.91
N ASN A 86 -6.15 12.35 -2.23
CA ASN A 86 -4.93 12.75 -2.91
C ASN A 86 -4.93 14.25 -3.29
N GLU A 87 -3.82 14.77 -3.81
CA GLU A 87 -3.67 16.19 -4.15
C GLU A 87 -4.66 16.66 -5.22
N VAL A 88 -5.08 15.77 -6.14
CA VAL A 88 -6.05 16.12 -7.19
C VAL A 88 -7.42 16.34 -6.56
N GLN A 89 -7.84 15.43 -5.69
CA GLN A 89 -9.09 15.53 -4.93
C GLN A 89 -9.10 16.74 -4.00
N GLU A 90 -7.98 17.00 -3.30
CA GLU A 90 -7.82 18.18 -2.44
C GLU A 90 -7.96 19.48 -3.25
N LYS A 91 -7.33 19.55 -4.44
CA LYS A 91 -7.41 20.73 -5.31
C LYS A 91 -8.86 21.01 -5.74
N ILE A 92 -9.60 19.97 -6.12
CA ILE A 92 -11.02 20.08 -6.48
C ILE A 92 -11.81 20.61 -5.28
N LEU A 93 -11.70 19.94 -4.12
CA LEU A 93 -12.40 20.34 -2.90
C LEU A 93 -12.11 21.81 -2.53
N ARG A 94 -10.83 22.22 -2.58
CA ARG A 94 -10.41 23.59 -2.31
C ARG A 94 -11.03 24.60 -3.27
N GLN A 95 -11.08 24.30 -4.57
CA GLN A 95 -11.71 25.19 -5.55
C GLN A 95 -13.19 25.43 -5.24
N HIS A 96 -13.92 24.38 -4.85
CA HIS A 96 -15.35 24.51 -4.52
C HIS A 96 -15.61 25.23 -3.21
N LEU A 97 -14.80 24.98 -2.18
CA LEU A 97 -14.85 25.74 -0.93
C LEU A 97 -14.56 27.23 -1.17
N LEU A 98 -13.67 27.56 -2.11
CA LEU A 98 -13.39 28.95 -2.48
C LEU A 98 -14.54 29.59 -3.26
N ALA A 99 -15.10 28.87 -4.24
CA ALA A 99 -16.22 29.34 -5.06
C ALA A 99 -17.55 29.44 -4.30
N GLY A 100 -17.67 28.81 -3.13
CA GLY A 100 -18.92 28.76 -2.37
C GLY A 100 -20.01 27.94 -3.06
N THR A 101 -19.67 27.10 -4.03
CA THR A 101 -20.62 26.27 -4.80
C THR A 101 -20.68 24.87 -4.21
N TRP A 102 -21.03 24.73 -2.93
CA TRP A 102 -21.11 23.40 -2.31
C TRP A 102 -22.30 22.61 -2.89
N LYS A 103 -22.06 21.36 -3.27
CA LYS A 103 -23.10 20.43 -3.72
C LYS A 103 -22.88 19.08 -3.07
N VAL A 104 -23.94 18.54 -2.47
CA VAL A 104 -23.94 17.23 -1.82
C VAL A 104 -23.99 16.10 -2.87
N CYS A 105 -23.14 15.09 -2.67
CA CYS A 105 -22.98 13.95 -3.59
C CYS A 105 -24.10 12.93 -3.52
N SER A 106 -24.43 12.47 -2.31
CA SER A 106 -25.34 11.34 -2.09
C SER A 106 -26.78 11.79 -2.05
N ASN A 107 -27.69 10.99 -2.62
CA ASN A 107 -29.13 11.24 -2.56
C ASN A 107 -29.66 11.18 -1.14
N ALA A 108 -29.18 10.24 -0.31
CA ALA A 108 -29.57 10.14 1.09
C ALA A 108 -29.15 11.40 1.87
N ASP A 109 -27.99 11.95 1.55
CA ASP A 109 -27.46 13.15 2.19
C ASP A 109 -28.26 14.40 1.76
N ARG A 110 -28.80 14.41 0.53
CA ARG A 110 -29.71 15.46 0.06
C ARG A 110 -31.03 15.48 0.82
N ASP A 111 -31.59 14.33 1.15
CA ASP A 111 -32.86 14.27 1.90
C ASP A 111 -32.68 14.81 3.32
N VAL A 112 -31.59 14.42 3.99
CA VAL A 112 -31.21 14.96 5.31
C VAL A 112 -31.00 16.47 5.24
N LEU A 113 -30.33 16.94 4.19
CA LEU A 113 -30.05 18.35 4.00
C LEU A 113 -31.32 19.17 3.69
N ASN A 114 -32.18 18.69 2.79
CA ASN A 114 -33.44 19.36 2.46
C ASN A 114 -34.32 19.48 3.70
N LYS A 115 -34.43 18.40 4.48
CA LYS A 115 -35.13 18.42 5.77
C LYS A 115 -34.55 19.48 6.71
N ALA A 116 -33.22 19.55 6.83
CA ALA A 116 -32.57 20.56 7.68
C ALA A 116 -32.82 21.99 7.19
N ILE A 117 -32.79 22.23 5.87
CA ILE A 117 -33.09 23.55 5.29
C ILE A 117 -34.54 23.93 5.55
N ASP A 118 -35.49 23.01 5.35
CA ASP A 118 -36.92 23.26 5.56
C ASP A 118 -37.24 23.54 7.04
N GLU A 119 -36.67 22.76 7.95
CA GLU A 119 -36.80 22.96 9.40
C GLU A 119 -36.28 24.33 9.84
N VAL A 120 -35.08 24.69 9.38
CA VAL A 120 -34.45 25.97 9.74
C VAL A 120 -35.18 27.15 9.10
N THR A 121 -35.62 27.04 7.84
CA THR A 121 -36.34 28.12 7.14
C THR A 121 -37.68 28.39 7.82
N THR A 122 -38.40 27.34 8.21
CA THR A 122 -39.66 27.46 8.95
C THR A 122 -39.45 28.11 10.31
N TRP A 123 -38.40 27.71 11.03
CA TRP A 123 -38.07 28.27 12.34
C TRP A 123 -37.64 29.75 12.26
N ILE A 124 -36.84 30.13 11.28
CA ILE A 124 -36.37 31.53 11.10
C ILE A 124 -37.52 32.51 10.95
N ALA A 125 -38.62 32.10 10.30
CA ALA A 125 -39.78 32.95 10.08
C ALA A 125 -40.43 33.43 11.39
N ALA A 126 -40.37 32.61 12.46
CA ALA A 126 -40.94 32.93 13.76
C ALA A 126 -39.90 33.36 14.82
N ALA A 127 -38.62 33.02 14.62
CA ALA A 127 -37.55 33.27 15.59
C ALA A 127 -37.19 34.76 15.71
N LYS A 128 -36.81 35.20 16.91
CA LYS A 128 -36.19 36.50 17.17
C LYS A 128 -34.68 36.43 16.97
N GLU A 129 -34.02 37.58 16.88
CA GLU A 129 -32.55 37.61 16.88
C GLU A 129 -32.02 37.01 18.18
N GLU A 130 -30.90 36.28 18.08
CA GLU A 130 -30.25 35.51 19.15
C GLU A 130 -30.94 34.19 19.55
N ASP A 131 -32.14 33.90 19.03
CA ASP A 131 -32.78 32.59 19.25
C ASP A 131 -31.94 31.46 18.64
N THR A 132 -32.00 30.29 19.26
CA THR A 132 -31.26 29.08 18.84
C THR A 132 -32.18 27.89 18.60
N MET A 133 -31.86 27.10 17.58
CA MET A 133 -32.42 25.79 17.29
C MET A 133 -31.29 24.73 17.28
N ILE A 134 -31.62 23.48 17.58
CA ILE A 134 -30.65 22.37 17.54
C ILE A 134 -31.13 21.35 16.51
N LEU A 135 -30.32 21.16 15.47
CA LEU A 135 -30.44 20.05 14.54
C LEU A 135 -29.78 18.82 15.15
N GLN A 136 -30.48 17.69 15.13
CA GLN A 136 -30.03 16.42 15.71
C GLN A 136 -29.79 15.37 14.61
N ASP A 137 -29.21 14.24 15.01
CA ASP A 137 -28.99 13.07 14.14
C ASP A 137 -28.06 13.32 12.93
N LEU A 138 -27.15 14.30 13.04
CA LEU A 138 -26.17 14.62 12.01
C LEU A 138 -24.85 13.91 12.30
N SER A 139 -24.51 12.85 11.56
CA SER A 139 -23.28 12.09 11.81
C SER A 139 -22.17 12.35 10.78
N GLY A 140 -20.91 12.32 11.23
CA GLY A 140 -19.75 12.38 10.35
C GLY A 140 -19.70 13.69 9.54
N TYR A 141 -19.61 13.57 8.21
CA TYR A 141 -19.50 14.72 7.33
C TYR A 141 -20.81 15.49 7.12
N HIS A 142 -21.97 14.90 7.40
CA HIS A 142 -23.27 15.60 7.33
C HIS A 142 -23.28 16.86 8.18
N MET A 143 -22.59 16.82 9.32
CA MET A 143 -22.44 17.98 10.20
C MET A 143 -21.74 19.15 9.51
N ILE A 144 -20.68 18.89 8.73
CA ILE A 144 -19.97 19.93 7.99
C ILE A 144 -20.80 20.39 6.79
N GLU A 145 -21.43 19.46 6.07
CA GLU A 145 -22.23 19.77 4.88
C GLU A 145 -23.47 20.61 5.21
N VAL A 146 -24.23 20.25 6.25
CA VAL A 146 -25.40 21.02 6.70
C VAL A 146 -24.98 22.43 7.10
N GLN A 147 -23.88 22.59 7.84
CA GLN A 147 -23.39 23.92 8.20
C GLN A 147 -23.00 24.75 6.98
N LEU A 148 -22.27 24.16 6.01
CA LEU A 148 -21.88 24.85 4.77
C LEU A 148 -23.10 25.31 3.96
N VAL A 149 -24.08 24.43 3.78
CA VAL A 149 -25.26 24.73 2.96
C VAL A 149 -26.19 25.70 3.65
N LEU A 150 -26.47 25.56 4.96
CA LEU A 150 -27.32 26.51 5.67
C LEU A 150 -26.72 27.92 5.63
N ARG A 151 -25.41 28.04 5.85
CA ARG A 151 -24.70 29.32 5.76
C ARG A 151 -24.71 29.88 4.33
N GLN A 152 -24.70 29.03 3.31
CA GLN A 152 -24.79 29.46 1.92
C GLN A 152 -26.21 29.89 1.53
N ALA A 153 -27.23 29.19 2.01
CA ALA A 153 -28.63 29.39 1.63
C ALA A 153 -29.31 30.52 2.41
N LEU A 154 -28.87 30.78 3.64
CA LEU A 154 -29.53 31.68 4.58
C LEU A 154 -28.50 32.68 5.10
N GLU A 155 -28.73 33.98 4.89
CA GLU A 155 -27.77 35.04 5.23
C GLU A 155 -27.73 35.36 6.73
N ASN A 156 -28.85 35.19 7.42
CA ASN A 156 -29.10 35.59 8.81
C ASN A 156 -28.97 34.45 9.83
N VAL A 157 -28.19 33.41 9.51
CA VAL A 157 -27.92 32.30 10.43
C VAL A 157 -26.43 32.09 10.65
N TRP A 158 -26.13 31.72 11.88
CA TRP A 158 -24.85 31.18 12.30
C TRP A 158 -25.04 29.72 12.72
N THR A 159 -24.02 28.89 12.51
CA THR A 159 -24.07 27.47 12.90
C THR A 159 -22.84 27.06 13.69
N GLU A 160 -23.02 26.19 14.68
CA GLU A 160 -21.93 25.69 15.53
C GLU A 160 -22.15 24.22 15.89
N PRO A 161 -21.12 23.35 15.83
CA PRO A 161 -21.25 21.96 16.24
C PRO A 161 -21.40 21.82 17.76
N LEU A 162 -22.44 21.11 18.19
CA LEU A 162 -22.71 20.72 19.58
C LEU A 162 -22.40 19.24 19.78
N GLY A 163 -21.15 18.94 20.14
CA GLY A 163 -20.67 17.56 20.24
C GLY A 163 -20.57 16.88 18.87
N ASP A 164 -20.77 15.56 18.83
CA ASP A 164 -20.46 14.74 17.63
C ASP A 164 -21.66 14.50 16.71
N LYS A 165 -22.88 14.91 17.11
CA LYS A 165 -24.12 14.55 16.40
C LYS A 165 -25.14 15.68 16.23
N LYS A 166 -24.81 16.90 16.68
CA LYS A 166 -25.76 18.00 16.73
C LYS A 166 -25.14 19.27 16.20
N VAL A 167 -25.95 20.12 15.58
CA VAL A 167 -25.57 21.45 15.13
C VAL A 167 -26.54 22.46 15.73
N MET A 168 -26.00 23.43 16.46
CA MET A 168 -26.75 24.62 16.83
C MET A 168 -26.88 25.51 15.61
N VAL A 169 -28.09 26.01 15.38
CA VAL A 169 -28.38 27.10 14.44
C VAL A 169 -28.83 28.29 15.27
N LYS A 170 -28.20 29.44 15.09
CA LYS A 170 -28.51 30.68 15.79
C LYS A 170 -28.93 31.74 14.78
N LYS A 171 -30.05 32.42 15.03
CA LYS A 171 -30.48 33.55 14.20
C LYS A 171 -29.67 34.79 14.60
N VAL A 172 -28.97 35.38 13.64
CA VAL A 172 -28.05 36.51 13.88
C VAL A 172 -28.21 37.54 12.77
N SER A 173 -27.98 38.81 13.08
CA SER A 173 -27.84 39.84 12.04
C SER A 173 -26.66 39.53 11.10
N PRO A 174 -26.73 39.97 9.82
CA PRO A 174 -25.64 39.80 8.86
C PRO A 174 -24.30 40.39 9.34
N GLU A 175 -24.35 41.51 10.07
CA GLU A 175 -23.18 42.18 10.64
C GLU A 175 -22.52 41.32 11.73
N HIS A 176 -23.32 40.78 12.66
CA HIS A 176 -22.83 39.89 13.70
C HIS A 176 -22.25 38.59 13.11
N ARG A 177 -22.90 38.05 12.08
CA ARG A 177 -22.41 36.88 11.35
C ARG A 177 -21.01 37.10 10.77
N GLN A 178 -20.76 38.25 10.13
CA GLN A 178 -19.44 38.55 9.56
C GLN A 178 -18.35 38.59 10.65
N LEU A 179 -18.66 39.11 11.84
CA LEU A 179 -17.74 39.09 12.98
C LEU A 179 -17.42 37.66 13.43
N LEU A 180 -18.44 36.79 13.48
CA LEU A 180 -18.28 35.37 13.87
C LEU A 180 -17.45 34.58 12.84
N GLU A 181 -17.71 34.78 11.53
CA GLU A 181 -16.96 34.12 10.44
C GLU A 181 -15.48 34.54 10.41
N ASN A 182 -15.18 35.78 10.79
CA ASN A 182 -13.80 36.28 10.88
C ASN A 182 -13.08 35.85 12.16
N SER A 183 -13.78 35.25 13.11
CA SER A 183 -13.19 34.78 14.37
C SER A 183 -12.39 33.49 14.18
N SER A 184 -11.40 33.26 15.05
CA SER A 184 -10.62 32.02 15.07
C SER A 184 -11.44 30.78 15.48
N TYR A 185 -12.64 30.98 16.03
CA TYR A 185 -13.49 29.92 16.57
C TYR A 185 -14.40 29.27 15.53
N ASP A 186 -14.47 29.82 14.30
CA ASP A 186 -15.33 29.25 13.26
C ASP A 186 -14.87 27.85 12.82
N ARG A 187 -15.65 26.84 13.20
CA ARG A 187 -15.45 25.44 12.80
C ARG A 187 -15.65 25.20 11.30
N CYS A 188 -16.36 26.08 10.60
CA CYS A 188 -16.52 26.02 9.15
C CYS A 188 -15.43 26.79 8.39
N GLN A 189 -14.36 27.22 9.07
CA GLN A 189 -13.18 27.73 8.37
C GLN A 189 -12.75 26.72 7.31
N LYS A 190 -12.61 27.20 6.07
CA LYS A 190 -12.21 26.40 4.90
C LYS A 190 -10.96 25.55 5.19
N LYS A 191 -10.03 26.08 6.00
CA LYS A 191 -8.81 25.38 6.43
C LYS A 191 -9.08 24.16 7.32
N LEU A 192 -9.99 24.27 8.29
CA LEU A 192 -10.37 23.15 9.18
C LEU A 192 -11.12 22.07 8.41
N ILE A 193 -12.02 22.46 7.51
CA ILE A 193 -12.73 21.52 6.63
C ILE A 193 -11.73 20.74 5.78
N LEU A 194 -10.78 21.42 5.14
CA LEU A 194 -9.71 20.77 4.37
C LEU A 194 -8.83 19.86 5.23
N LEU A 195 -8.51 20.25 6.47
CA LEU A 195 -7.77 19.40 7.41
C LEU A 195 -8.54 18.11 7.73
N SER A 196 -9.84 18.21 8.03
CA SER A 196 -10.70 17.06 8.32
C SER A 196 -10.93 16.18 7.09
N ALA A 197 -11.08 16.76 5.89
CA ALA A 197 -11.22 16.01 4.63
C ALA A 197 -9.97 15.19 4.31
N ARG A 198 -8.79 15.78 4.50
CA ARG A 198 -7.50 15.12 4.26
C ARG A 198 -7.27 13.93 5.17
N GLY A 199 -7.75 13.99 6.42
CA GLY A 199 -7.63 12.92 7.42
C GLY A 199 -6.23 12.32 7.49
N PHE A 200 -6.09 11.04 7.12
CA PHE A 200 -4.80 10.32 7.16
C PHE A 200 -3.73 10.94 6.25
N THR A 201 -4.13 11.62 5.18
CA THR A 201 -3.22 12.32 4.26
C THR A 201 -2.37 13.37 4.98
N ASN A 202 -2.88 13.97 6.06
CA ASN A 202 -2.07 14.87 6.90
C ASN A 202 -0.84 14.15 7.48
N LEU A 203 -1.02 12.92 7.99
CA LEU A 203 0.08 12.11 8.52
C LEU A 203 1.03 11.66 7.40
N PHE A 204 0.50 11.33 6.22
CA PHE A 204 1.31 11.01 5.05
C PHE A 204 2.19 12.20 4.63
N GLN A 205 1.66 13.41 4.59
CA GLN A 205 2.43 14.62 4.26
C GLN A 205 3.56 14.87 5.28
N ILE A 206 3.30 14.64 6.58
CA ILE A 206 4.34 14.71 7.62
C ILE A 206 5.43 13.65 7.38
N LEU A 207 5.05 12.41 7.05
CA LEU A 207 6.00 11.34 6.73
C LEU A 207 6.91 11.70 5.57
N VAL A 208 6.32 12.22 4.48
CA VAL A 208 7.05 12.67 3.30
C VAL A 208 7.98 13.83 3.67
N LYS A 209 7.57 14.77 4.52
CA LYS A 209 8.39 15.92 4.94
C LYS A 209 9.60 15.51 5.79
N VAL A 210 9.42 14.52 6.68
CA VAL A 210 10.48 14.08 7.62
C VAL A 210 11.56 13.23 6.93
N LYS A 211 11.28 12.63 5.76
CA LYS A 211 12.26 11.89 4.93
C LYS A 211 13.03 10.77 5.66
N LYS A 212 12.45 10.22 6.73
CA LYS A 212 13.02 9.06 7.42
C LYS A 212 12.93 7.80 6.54
N PRO A 213 13.82 6.81 6.75
CA PRO A 213 13.78 5.55 6.01
C PRO A 213 12.42 4.86 6.12
N LEU A 214 11.87 4.45 4.97
CA LEU A 214 10.63 3.70 4.89
C LEU A 214 10.96 2.21 4.73
N VAL A 215 10.49 1.41 5.68
CA VAL A 215 10.75 -0.04 5.73
C VAL A 215 9.46 -0.80 5.45
N GLY A 216 9.53 -1.79 4.57
CA GLY A 216 8.40 -2.66 4.24
C GLY A 216 8.84 -4.08 3.93
N HIS A 217 7.89 -4.99 3.79
CA HIS A 217 8.17 -6.37 3.38
C HIS A 217 7.43 -6.66 2.09
N ASN A 218 8.16 -6.81 0.99
CA ASN A 218 7.57 -7.02 -0.33
C ASN A 218 6.58 -5.90 -0.72
N MET A 219 7.05 -4.67 -0.60
CA MET A 219 6.20 -3.48 -0.45
C MET A 219 5.79 -2.77 -1.75
N LEU A 220 5.94 -3.43 -2.91
CA LEU A 220 5.63 -2.79 -4.20
C LEU A 220 4.16 -2.32 -4.28
N MET A 221 3.23 -3.18 -3.88
CA MET A 221 1.80 -2.82 -3.86
C MET A 221 1.50 -1.73 -2.84
N ASP A 222 2.15 -1.77 -1.67
CA ASP A 222 1.99 -0.75 -0.63
C ASP A 222 2.44 0.62 -1.15
N LEU A 223 3.58 0.71 -1.83
CA LEU A 223 4.08 1.94 -2.44
C LEU A 223 3.13 2.47 -3.52
N MET A 224 2.58 1.59 -4.35
CA MET A 224 1.63 1.98 -5.38
C MET A 224 0.33 2.54 -4.76
N HIS A 225 -0.19 1.91 -3.71
CA HIS A 225 -1.35 2.42 -2.99
C HIS A 225 -1.04 3.73 -2.24
N LEU A 226 0.13 3.85 -1.60
CA LEU A 226 0.55 5.08 -0.93
C LEU A 226 0.60 6.26 -1.91
N HIS A 227 1.12 6.02 -3.11
CA HIS A 227 1.16 7.02 -4.18
C HIS A 227 -0.25 7.40 -4.64
N ASP A 228 -1.06 6.42 -5.07
CA ASP A 228 -2.39 6.66 -5.65
C ASP A 228 -3.37 7.35 -4.69
N LYS A 229 -3.37 6.91 -3.41
CA LYS A 229 -4.38 7.29 -2.42
C LYS A 229 -4.06 8.57 -1.65
N PHE A 230 -2.78 8.88 -1.41
CA PHE A 230 -2.38 10.03 -0.57
C PHE A 230 -1.54 11.08 -1.29
N TYR A 231 -0.98 10.76 -2.46
CA TYR A 231 -0.19 11.72 -3.23
C TYR A 231 -0.91 12.15 -4.49
N ARG A 232 -0.88 11.33 -5.55
CA ARG A 232 -1.45 11.63 -6.87
C ARG A 232 -1.85 10.33 -7.54
N PRO A 233 -2.78 10.34 -8.51
CA PRO A 233 -3.05 9.16 -9.32
C PRO A 233 -1.76 8.57 -9.91
N LEU A 234 -1.67 7.24 -9.97
CA LEU A 234 -0.52 6.56 -10.54
C LEU A 234 -0.25 7.03 -11.99
N PRO A 235 0.98 7.46 -12.34
CA PRO A 235 1.31 7.94 -13.67
C PRO A 235 1.23 6.82 -14.72
N GLU A 236 1.24 7.18 -16.00
CA GLU A 236 1.28 6.18 -17.07
C GLU A 236 2.68 5.57 -17.20
N SER A 237 3.71 6.39 -16.97
CA SER A 237 5.10 5.99 -17.07
C SER A 237 5.57 5.31 -15.77
N TYR A 238 6.12 4.11 -15.93
CA TYR A 238 6.80 3.38 -14.86
C TYR A 238 7.99 4.18 -14.29
N GLU A 239 8.75 4.85 -15.14
CA GLU A 239 9.90 5.65 -14.71
C GLU A 239 9.47 6.89 -13.92
N GLU A 240 8.33 7.49 -14.28
CA GLU A 240 7.76 8.58 -13.50
C GLU A 240 7.29 8.09 -12.12
N PHE A 241 6.67 6.91 -12.06
CA PHE A 241 6.32 6.30 -10.78
C PHE A 241 7.55 6.08 -9.90
N LYS A 242 8.66 5.58 -10.47
CA LYS A 242 9.92 5.41 -9.72
C LYS A 242 10.45 6.72 -9.17
N ARG A 243 10.54 7.76 -10.02
CA ARG A 243 10.96 9.11 -9.60
C ARG A 243 10.07 9.68 -8.51
N ASN A 244 8.75 9.56 -8.65
CA ASN A 244 7.80 10.05 -7.66
C ASN A 244 8.00 9.36 -6.31
N ILE A 245 8.10 8.02 -6.29
CA ILE A 245 8.33 7.28 -5.05
C ILE A 245 9.67 7.63 -4.41
N HIS A 246 10.75 7.73 -5.19
CA HIS A 246 12.06 8.09 -4.66
C HIS A 246 12.09 9.51 -4.10
N ASN A 247 11.40 10.44 -4.76
CA ASN A 247 11.24 11.81 -4.26
C ASN A 247 10.43 11.85 -2.97
N LEU A 248 9.36 11.04 -2.85
CA LEU A 248 8.55 10.97 -1.63
C LEU A 248 9.35 10.34 -0.48
N PHE A 249 10.03 9.23 -0.74
CA PHE A 249 10.80 8.43 0.21
C PHE A 249 12.20 8.12 -0.34
N PRO A 250 13.22 8.94 0.00
CA PRO A 250 14.57 8.80 -0.56
C PRO A 250 15.31 7.53 -0.14
N VAL A 251 14.92 6.96 1.00
CA VAL A 251 15.49 5.73 1.56
C VAL A 251 14.36 4.74 1.80
N ILE A 252 14.27 3.74 0.92
CA ILE A 252 13.32 2.63 1.03
C ILE A 252 14.10 1.34 1.29
N ILE A 253 13.63 0.50 2.21
CA ILE A 253 14.26 -0.78 2.50
C ILE A 253 13.19 -1.87 2.52
N ASP A 254 13.25 -2.77 1.53
CA ASP A 254 12.40 -3.94 1.50
C ASP A 254 13.09 -5.12 2.18
N THR A 255 12.58 -5.50 3.35
CA THR A 255 13.13 -6.61 4.16
C THR A 255 13.15 -7.95 3.43
N LYS A 256 12.32 -8.15 2.39
CA LYS A 256 12.37 -9.37 1.57
C LYS A 256 13.65 -9.45 0.74
N THR A 257 14.21 -8.32 0.32
CA THR A 257 15.51 -8.29 -0.39
C THR A 257 16.66 -8.55 0.58
N VAL A 258 16.59 -7.95 1.77
CA VAL A 258 17.59 -8.11 2.84
C VAL A 258 17.65 -9.56 3.31
N THR A 259 16.50 -10.15 3.66
CA THR A 259 16.42 -11.56 4.12
C THR A 259 16.90 -12.54 3.05
N LYS A 260 16.67 -12.27 1.76
CA LYS A 260 17.26 -13.07 0.66
C LYS A 260 18.79 -12.98 0.61
N SER A 261 19.38 -11.84 0.98
CA SER A 261 20.84 -11.68 1.05
C SER A 261 21.40 -12.43 2.27
N VAL A 262 20.74 -12.30 3.43
CA VAL A 262 21.08 -13.04 4.65
C VAL A 262 21.02 -14.56 4.41
N GLN A 263 20.00 -15.07 3.72
CA GLN A 263 19.90 -16.49 3.31
C GLN A 263 21.06 -16.99 2.46
N LYS A 264 21.73 -16.11 1.71
CA LYS A 264 22.88 -16.48 0.88
C LYS A 264 24.20 -16.35 1.63
N LYS A 265 24.32 -15.33 2.48
CA LYS A 265 25.56 -14.95 3.16
C LYS A 265 25.73 -15.64 4.53
N CYS A 266 24.63 -16.08 5.16
CA CYS A 266 24.60 -16.70 6.48
C CYS A 266 23.97 -18.10 6.43
N LEU A 267 24.16 -18.90 7.48
CA LEU A 267 23.48 -20.20 7.71
C LEU A 267 22.00 -19.98 8.09
N PHE A 268 21.28 -19.24 7.26
CA PHE A 268 19.89 -18.86 7.52
C PHE A 268 18.94 -19.74 6.67
N PRO A 269 18.01 -20.48 7.30
CA PRO A 269 17.03 -21.30 6.62
C PRO A 269 16.25 -20.54 5.54
N ARG A 270 15.81 -21.25 4.50
CA ARG A 270 14.92 -20.63 3.51
C ARG A 270 13.56 -20.34 4.14
N VAL A 271 13.20 -19.07 4.20
CA VAL A 271 11.89 -18.60 4.68
C VAL A 271 11.09 -17.94 3.55
N SER A 272 9.79 -18.19 3.58
CA SER A 272 8.85 -17.77 2.55
C SER A 272 8.02 -16.55 2.95
N SER A 273 7.74 -16.38 4.24
CA SER A 273 6.93 -15.29 4.80
C SER A 273 7.70 -14.41 5.79
N LEU A 274 7.13 -13.25 6.12
CA LEU A 274 7.66 -12.35 7.15
C LEU A 274 7.64 -13.00 8.54
N VAL A 275 6.55 -13.68 8.89
CA VAL A 275 6.39 -14.37 10.18
C VAL A 275 7.43 -15.47 10.37
N GLU A 276 7.69 -16.27 9.33
CA GLU A 276 8.76 -17.27 9.34
C GLU A 276 10.14 -16.62 9.49
N ALA A 277 10.40 -15.53 8.77
CA ALA A 277 11.66 -14.80 8.86
C ALA A 277 11.92 -14.31 10.29
N TYR A 278 10.90 -13.72 10.92
CA TYR A 278 10.96 -13.28 12.31
C TYR A 278 11.21 -14.45 13.28
N ALA A 279 10.43 -15.54 13.16
CA ALA A 279 10.56 -16.70 14.04
C ALA A 279 11.96 -17.33 13.95
N VAL A 280 12.53 -17.42 12.75
CA VAL A 280 13.88 -17.95 12.53
C VAL A 280 14.92 -17.00 13.12
N LEU A 281 14.79 -15.68 12.91
CA LEU A 281 15.69 -14.68 13.50
C LEU A 281 15.67 -14.68 15.03
N CYS A 282 14.52 -14.92 15.65
CA CYS A 282 14.39 -15.05 17.10
C CYS A 282 14.97 -16.36 17.67
N SER A 283 15.26 -17.36 16.83
CA SER A 283 15.85 -18.61 17.30
C SER A 283 17.34 -18.42 17.63
N SER A 284 17.76 -18.88 18.81
CA SER A 284 19.12 -18.74 19.36
C SER A 284 20.22 -19.43 18.54
N ASN A 285 19.86 -20.21 17.52
CA ASN A 285 20.78 -21.03 16.74
C ASN A 285 21.55 -20.26 15.65
N LEU A 286 21.17 -19.02 15.32
CA LEU A 286 21.77 -18.28 14.20
C LEU A 286 23.07 -17.56 14.53
N ASN A 287 23.30 -17.24 15.82
CA ASN A 287 24.50 -16.54 16.27
C ASN A 287 24.98 -17.03 17.65
N PRO A 288 25.35 -18.33 17.79
CA PRO A 288 25.70 -18.90 19.09
C PRO A 288 26.99 -18.34 19.72
N LYS A 289 27.83 -17.64 18.95
CA LYS A 289 29.11 -17.06 19.39
C LYS A 289 29.22 -15.53 19.23
N GLY A 290 28.24 -14.87 18.63
CA GLY A 290 28.27 -13.43 18.40
C GLY A 290 27.47 -12.66 19.44
N PRO A 291 27.54 -11.32 19.43
CA PRO A 291 26.79 -10.49 20.37
C PRO A 291 25.28 -10.71 20.22
N PRO A 292 24.51 -10.54 21.31
CA PRO A 292 23.07 -10.69 21.28
C PRO A 292 22.45 -9.65 20.35
N CYS A 293 21.37 -10.04 19.66
CA CYS A 293 20.59 -9.10 18.85
C CYS A 293 20.12 -7.89 19.68
N PRO A 294 19.95 -6.72 19.04
CA PRO A 294 19.47 -5.53 19.74
C PRO A 294 18.14 -5.80 20.43
N VAL A 295 18.01 -5.33 21.67
CA VAL A 295 16.77 -5.45 22.44
C VAL A 295 15.74 -4.50 21.82
N ILE A 296 14.59 -5.05 21.44
CA ILE A 296 13.47 -4.31 20.89
C ILE A 296 12.38 -4.26 21.97
N ALA A 297 12.26 -3.12 22.65
CA ALA A 297 11.24 -2.91 23.68
C ALA A 297 9.93 -2.45 23.06
N LEU A 298 8.79 -3.01 23.47
CA LEU A 298 7.46 -2.52 23.10
C LEU A 298 7.01 -1.45 24.08
N ALA A 299 6.47 -0.33 23.58
CA ALA A 299 5.83 0.67 24.42
C ALA A 299 4.60 0.10 25.13
N SER A 300 4.19 0.70 26.25
CA SER A 300 3.07 0.24 27.09
C SER A 300 1.77 0.05 26.30
N GLY A 301 1.47 0.94 25.35
CA GLY A 301 0.29 0.83 24.47
C GLY A 301 0.36 -0.28 23.41
N CYS A 302 1.49 -0.97 23.29
CA CYS A 302 1.73 -2.05 22.32
C CYS A 302 2.03 -3.40 22.99
N SER A 303 1.84 -3.51 24.31
CA SER A 303 2.10 -4.73 25.09
C SER A 303 1.36 -5.96 24.55
N ARG A 304 0.17 -5.77 23.96
CA ARG A 304 -0.61 -6.85 23.33
C ARG A 304 0.19 -7.66 22.30
N TYR A 305 1.14 -7.05 21.60
CA TYR A 305 1.98 -7.73 20.61
C TYR A 305 3.10 -8.57 21.24
N ALA A 306 3.44 -8.34 22.52
CA ALA A 306 4.35 -9.18 23.28
C ALA A 306 3.67 -10.48 23.72
N GLU A 307 2.41 -10.38 24.14
CA GLU A 307 1.66 -11.48 24.75
C GLU A 307 1.01 -12.40 23.70
N LYS A 308 0.51 -11.83 22.61
CA LYS A 308 -0.25 -12.56 21.59
C LYS A 308 0.20 -12.17 20.18
N LYS A 309 0.16 -13.16 19.28
CA LYS A 309 0.44 -12.97 17.85
C LYS A 309 -0.81 -12.50 17.12
N PHE A 310 -0.68 -11.49 16.26
CA PHE A 310 -1.76 -10.94 15.44
C PHE A 310 -1.35 -10.92 13.96
N PRO A 311 -1.05 -12.08 13.36
CA PRO A 311 -0.61 -12.14 11.96
C PRO A 311 -1.67 -11.52 11.04
N HIS A 312 -1.23 -10.78 10.03
CA HIS A 312 -2.10 -10.09 9.07
C HIS A 312 -2.92 -8.93 9.63
N GLU A 313 -2.63 -8.47 10.85
CA GLU A 313 -2.98 -7.13 11.31
C GLU A 313 -1.84 -6.17 10.92
N ALA A 314 -2.17 -5.06 10.24
CA ALA A 314 -1.14 -4.23 9.59
C ALA A 314 -0.10 -3.69 10.59
N GLY A 315 -0.52 -3.28 11.79
CA GLY A 315 0.37 -2.78 12.85
C GLY A 315 1.30 -3.87 13.40
N TYR A 316 0.82 -5.11 13.51
CA TYR A 316 1.66 -6.24 13.93
C TYR A 316 2.67 -6.60 12.84
N ASP A 317 2.23 -6.66 11.58
CA ASP A 317 3.13 -6.95 10.46
C ASP A 317 4.18 -5.84 10.28
N ALA A 318 3.84 -4.57 10.53
CA ALA A 318 4.80 -3.46 10.55
C ALA A 318 5.84 -3.61 11.68
N PHE A 319 5.42 -4.07 12.86
CA PHE A 319 6.34 -4.40 13.96
C PHE A 319 7.28 -5.54 13.58
N LEU A 320 6.75 -6.65 13.06
CA LEU A 320 7.57 -7.78 12.61
C LEU A 320 8.57 -7.34 11.53
N CYS A 321 8.13 -6.50 10.58
CA CYS A 321 8.96 -5.96 9.52
C CYS A 321 10.14 -5.16 10.07
N GLY A 322 9.89 -4.22 10.99
CA GLY A 322 10.93 -3.43 11.64
C GLY A 322 11.94 -4.31 12.40
N SER A 323 11.45 -5.29 13.16
CA SER A 323 12.29 -6.22 13.92
C SER A 323 13.13 -7.11 13.01
N VAL A 324 12.54 -7.66 11.93
CA VAL A 324 13.27 -8.46 10.93
C VAL A 324 14.38 -7.64 10.28
N LEU A 325 14.14 -6.36 9.97
CA LEU A 325 15.17 -5.49 9.44
C LEU A 325 16.34 -5.34 10.40
N LEU A 326 16.06 -4.94 11.65
CA LEU A 326 17.08 -4.67 12.66
C LEU A 326 17.93 -5.91 12.94
N MET A 327 17.28 -7.06 13.14
CA MET A 327 17.98 -8.33 13.38
C MET A 327 18.79 -8.78 12.16
N SER A 328 18.25 -8.63 10.95
CA SER A 328 18.98 -8.96 9.72
C SER A 328 20.19 -8.05 9.51
N ALA A 329 20.05 -6.75 9.75
CA ALA A 329 21.14 -5.78 9.66
C ALA A 329 22.23 -6.07 10.69
N HIS A 330 21.84 -6.41 11.92
CA HIS A 330 22.76 -6.81 12.97
C HIS A 330 23.56 -8.07 12.60
N LEU A 331 22.90 -9.11 12.07
CA LEU A 331 23.59 -10.31 11.60
C LEU A 331 24.60 -10.02 10.47
N LEU A 332 24.24 -9.13 9.54
CA LEU A 332 25.14 -8.71 8.46
C LEU A 332 26.32 -7.90 9.00
N LEU A 333 26.08 -7.02 9.98
CA LEU A 333 27.12 -6.23 10.64
C LEU A 333 28.12 -7.14 11.37
N CYS A 334 27.64 -8.06 12.21
CA CYS A 334 28.48 -9.03 12.93
C CYS A 334 29.38 -9.85 11.99
N ARG A 335 28.86 -10.21 10.81
CA ARG A 335 29.63 -10.92 9.77
C ARG A 335 30.70 -10.03 9.14
N SER A 336 30.40 -8.75 8.93
CA SER A 336 31.34 -7.81 8.30
C SER A 336 32.50 -7.39 9.21
N THR A 337 32.30 -7.42 10.53
CA THR A 337 33.29 -7.01 11.53
C THR A 337 33.92 -8.19 12.30
N ASP A 338 33.71 -9.42 11.83
CA ASP A 338 34.16 -10.67 12.47
C ASP A 338 33.84 -10.75 13.98
N GLY A 339 32.65 -10.27 14.36
CA GLY A 339 32.16 -10.29 15.74
C GLY A 339 32.60 -9.13 16.63
N ALA A 340 33.45 -8.21 16.16
CA ALA A 340 33.86 -7.01 16.90
C ALA A 340 32.81 -5.88 16.84
N VAL A 341 31.53 -6.21 17.07
CA VAL A 341 30.43 -5.24 17.06
C VAL A 341 30.29 -4.60 18.44
N GLU A 342 30.16 -3.27 18.46
CA GLU A 342 29.88 -2.50 19.69
C GLU A 342 28.60 -2.99 20.38
N ALA A 343 28.50 -2.81 21.70
CA ALA A 343 27.37 -3.29 22.49
C ALA A 343 26.01 -2.73 22.03
N GLU A 344 25.99 -1.51 21.47
CA GLU A 344 24.80 -0.88 20.91
C GLU A 344 25.12 -0.17 19.59
N PRO A 345 25.02 -0.85 18.43
CA PRO A 345 25.30 -0.23 17.15
C PRO A 345 24.27 0.85 16.80
N SER A 346 24.76 1.97 16.29
CA SER A 346 23.95 3.04 15.72
C SER A 346 23.20 2.58 14.48
N PHE A 347 22.03 3.17 14.22
CA PHE A 347 21.30 2.89 12.99
C PHE A 347 22.09 3.26 11.72
N SER A 348 23.00 4.22 11.79
CA SER A 348 23.89 4.59 10.68
C SER A 348 24.83 3.43 10.27
N GLN A 349 25.36 2.69 11.25
CA GLN A 349 26.15 1.47 10.98
C GLN A 349 25.29 0.40 10.31
N TYR A 350 24.04 0.22 10.76
CA TYR A 350 23.10 -0.68 10.08
C TYR A 350 22.78 -0.22 8.66
N LEU A 351 22.59 1.08 8.43
CA LEU A 351 22.31 1.60 7.10
C LEU A 351 23.51 1.39 6.16
N ALA A 352 24.74 1.50 6.66
CA ALA A 352 25.95 1.25 5.88
C ALA A 352 26.02 -0.20 5.36
N VAL A 353 25.73 -1.20 6.21
CA VAL A 353 25.71 -2.61 5.78
C VAL A 353 24.51 -2.95 4.89
N LEU A 354 23.44 -2.16 4.98
CA LEU A 354 22.24 -2.28 4.14
C LEU A 354 22.34 -1.49 2.82
N ALA A 355 23.43 -0.79 2.56
CA ALA A 355 23.57 0.10 1.39
C ALA A 355 23.28 -0.61 0.06
N GLU A 356 23.61 -1.90 -0.07
CA GLU A 356 23.32 -2.68 -1.29
C GLU A 356 21.82 -2.92 -1.54
N HIS A 357 20.97 -2.74 -0.51
CA HIS A 357 19.51 -2.96 -0.54
C HIS A 357 18.69 -1.68 -0.52
N VAL A 358 19.32 -0.54 -0.25
CA VAL A 358 18.63 0.76 -0.23
C VAL A 358 18.00 1.02 -1.60
N ASN A 359 16.73 1.43 -1.58
CA ASN A 359 15.87 1.71 -2.72
C ASN A 359 15.57 0.50 -3.63
N LYS A 360 15.90 -0.72 -3.19
CA LYS A 360 15.58 -1.95 -3.91
C LYS A 360 14.36 -2.65 -3.30
N VAL A 361 13.28 -2.69 -4.06
CA VAL A 361 12.04 -3.38 -3.67
C VAL A 361 11.93 -4.72 -4.36
N ASN A 362 11.51 -5.73 -3.61
CA ASN A 362 11.44 -7.10 -4.09
C ASN A 362 10.43 -7.22 -5.25
N PHE A 363 10.87 -7.83 -6.36
CA PHE A 363 10.01 -8.11 -7.49
C PHE A 363 9.61 -9.59 -7.49
N ILE A 364 8.36 -9.89 -7.15
CA ILE A 364 7.89 -11.29 -7.10
C ILE A 364 7.68 -11.82 -8.52
N ARG A 365 8.35 -12.93 -8.81
CA ARG A 365 8.12 -13.76 -10.01
C ARG A 365 8.01 -12.90 -11.28
N GLY A 366 9.12 -12.29 -11.69
CA GLY A 366 9.24 -11.57 -12.94
C GLY A 366 10.69 -11.52 -13.42
N GLY A 367 10.95 -10.77 -14.49
CA GLY A 367 12.26 -10.77 -15.19
C GLY A 367 13.42 -10.12 -14.43
N VAL A 368 13.15 -9.42 -13.33
CA VAL A 368 14.17 -8.77 -12.47
C VAL A 368 14.10 -9.32 -11.05
N SER A 369 15.19 -9.16 -10.30
CA SER A 369 15.27 -9.62 -8.91
C SER A 369 14.68 -8.58 -7.93
N SER A 370 14.84 -7.31 -8.26
CA SER A 370 14.28 -6.16 -7.54
C SER A 370 14.12 -4.95 -8.45
N ILE A 371 13.13 -4.13 -8.15
CA ILE A 371 12.95 -2.78 -8.72
C ILE A 371 13.85 -1.82 -7.95
N ASN A 372 14.61 -1.00 -8.65
CA ASN A 372 15.50 -0.02 -8.02
C ASN A 372 14.94 1.39 -8.20
N PHE A 373 14.44 2.00 -7.14
CA PHE A 373 13.79 3.31 -7.21
C PHE A 373 14.77 4.47 -7.46
N SER A 374 16.06 4.29 -7.22
CA SER A 374 17.09 5.31 -7.45
C SER A 374 17.93 5.08 -8.71
N GLY A 375 17.59 4.09 -9.55
CA GLY A 375 18.36 3.78 -10.76
C GLY A 375 17.83 2.59 -11.54
N GLU A 376 18.71 1.87 -12.22
CA GLU A 376 18.34 0.73 -13.06
C GLU A 376 17.91 -0.51 -12.24
N ASP A 377 16.91 -1.21 -12.76
CA ASP A 377 16.34 -2.39 -12.11
C ASP A 377 17.34 -3.55 -12.09
N SER A 378 17.34 -4.33 -11.01
CA SER A 378 18.39 -5.33 -10.78
C SER A 378 18.13 -6.61 -11.57
N PRO A 379 19.00 -7.01 -12.51
CA PRO A 379 18.75 -8.17 -13.36
C PRO A 379 18.61 -9.45 -12.53
N CYS A 380 17.84 -10.41 -13.04
CA CYS A 380 17.70 -11.72 -12.42
C CYS A 380 18.40 -12.79 -13.25
N ARG A 381 19.14 -13.69 -12.58
CA ARG A 381 19.71 -14.88 -13.22
C ARG A 381 18.67 -16.00 -13.25
N HIS A 382 17.83 -16.01 -14.26
CA HIS A 382 16.90 -17.11 -14.50
C HIS A 382 17.59 -18.32 -15.14
N PRO A 383 17.09 -19.54 -14.86
CA PRO A 383 17.35 -20.68 -15.72
C PRO A 383 17.08 -20.34 -17.19
N PRO A 384 17.76 -21.00 -18.15
CA PRO A 384 17.52 -20.75 -19.55
C PRO A 384 16.06 -21.07 -19.91
N ALA A 385 15.46 -20.20 -20.71
CA ALA A 385 14.13 -20.42 -21.25
C ALA A 385 14.12 -21.70 -22.10
N LEU A 386 13.01 -22.44 -22.07
CA LEU A 386 12.82 -23.61 -22.91
C LEU A 386 11.84 -23.27 -24.04
N VAL A 387 12.01 -23.92 -25.19
CA VAL A 387 11.05 -23.90 -26.29
C VAL A 387 10.47 -25.30 -26.48
N VAL A 388 9.15 -25.38 -26.64
CA VAL A 388 8.42 -26.59 -27.00
C VAL A 388 7.99 -26.46 -28.44
N HIS A 389 8.39 -27.42 -29.27
CA HIS A 389 7.87 -27.62 -30.60
C HIS A 389 6.87 -28.76 -30.59
N VAL A 390 5.64 -28.46 -31.00
CA VAL A 390 4.57 -29.45 -31.08
C VAL A 390 4.65 -30.19 -32.42
N ARG A 391 4.73 -31.53 -32.35
CA ARG A 391 4.73 -32.43 -33.51
C ARG A 391 3.51 -33.35 -33.42
N GLY A 392 2.58 -33.25 -34.37
CA GLY A 392 1.41 -34.14 -34.45
C GLY A 392 0.27 -33.84 -33.47
N TRP A 393 0.28 -32.71 -32.77
CA TRP A 393 -0.84 -32.23 -31.94
C TRP A 393 -1.29 -30.80 -32.34
N PRO A 394 -1.95 -30.64 -33.50
CA PRO A 394 -2.34 -29.32 -33.98
C PRO A 394 -3.39 -28.67 -33.07
N GLY A 395 -3.26 -27.36 -32.84
CA GLY A 395 -4.28 -26.58 -32.12
C GLY A 395 -4.15 -26.55 -30.60
N LEU A 396 -3.03 -27.04 -30.04
CA LEU A 396 -2.76 -26.94 -28.60
C LEU A 396 -2.85 -25.49 -28.09
N THR A 397 -3.51 -25.34 -26.95
CA THR A 397 -3.60 -24.09 -26.20
C THR A 397 -2.51 -24.01 -25.12
N GLU A 398 -2.19 -22.80 -24.66
CA GLU A 398 -1.26 -22.60 -23.54
C GLU A 398 -1.72 -23.35 -22.28
N GLY A 399 -3.03 -23.44 -22.05
CA GLY A 399 -3.61 -24.16 -20.92
C GLY A 399 -3.36 -25.66 -20.98
N GLN A 400 -3.45 -26.28 -22.15
CA GLN A 400 -3.17 -27.71 -22.32
C GLN A 400 -1.68 -28.03 -22.14
N ILE A 401 -0.79 -27.20 -22.71
CA ILE A 401 0.65 -27.32 -22.45
C ILE A 401 0.94 -27.15 -20.96
N TYR A 402 0.26 -26.22 -20.29
CA TYR A 402 0.40 -26.04 -18.85
C TYR A 402 0.02 -27.29 -18.07
N GLN A 403 -1.10 -27.96 -18.40
CA GLN A 403 -1.50 -29.19 -17.71
C GLN A 403 -0.49 -30.32 -17.91
N GLU A 404 0.07 -30.47 -19.11
CA GLU A 404 1.09 -31.47 -19.42
C GLU A 404 2.33 -31.32 -18.52
N PHE A 405 2.85 -30.09 -18.41
CA PHE A 405 4.03 -29.83 -17.60
C PHE A 405 3.73 -29.69 -16.10
N LYS A 406 2.46 -29.52 -15.70
CA LYS A 406 2.04 -29.28 -14.30
C LYS A 406 2.46 -30.40 -13.35
N ALA A 407 2.41 -31.66 -13.82
CA ALA A 407 2.83 -32.82 -13.04
C ALA A 407 4.32 -32.77 -12.67
N HIS A 408 5.13 -32.21 -13.55
CA HIS A 408 6.58 -32.14 -13.37
C HIS A 408 6.97 -30.88 -12.61
N CYS A 409 6.42 -29.71 -12.98
CA CYS A 409 6.92 -28.41 -12.55
C CYS A 409 5.90 -27.27 -12.78
N ARG A 410 6.15 -26.12 -12.14
CA ARG A 410 5.39 -24.88 -12.40
C ARG A 410 6.17 -24.00 -13.37
N PHE A 411 5.78 -24.04 -14.65
CA PHE A 411 6.30 -23.14 -15.68
C PHE A 411 5.29 -22.04 -15.98
N ASP A 412 5.80 -20.86 -16.32
CA ASP A 412 5.02 -19.87 -17.03
C ASP A 412 5.18 -20.13 -18.53
N ILE A 413 4.07 -20.18 -19.26
CA ILE A 413 4.03 -20.52 -20.68
C ILE A 413 3.54 -19.32 -21.47
N ARG A 414 4.15 -19.11 -22.63
CA ARG A 414 3.72 -18.11 -23.62
C ARG A 414 3.84 -18.71 -25.01
N ARG A 415 2.79 -18.57 -25.81
CA ARG A 415 2.81 -18.98 -27.22
C ARG A 415 3.72 -18.08 -28.04
N LEU A 416 4.59 -18.68 -28.84
CA LEU A 416 5.44 -18.00 -29.81
C LEU A 416 4.85 -18.00 -31.22
N SER A 417 4.32 -19.14 -31.64
CA SER A 417 3.74 -19.35 -32.97
C SER A 417 2.66 -20.42 -32.92
N LYS A 418 2.11 -20.82 -34.06
CA LYS A 418 1.03 -21.82 -34.12
C LYS A 418 1.40 -23.12 -33.37
N ASN A 419 2.66 -23.57 -33.48
CA ASN A 419 3.14 -24.85 -32.93
C ASN A 419 4.32 -24.70 -31.95
N GLN A 420 4.61 -23.49 -31.46
CA GLN A 420 5.74 -23.23 -30.57
C GLN A 420 5.34 -22.47 -29.31
N PHE A 421 5.91 -22.88 -28.17
CA PHE A 421 5.69 -22.26 -26.87
C PHE A 421 7.01 -22.04 -26.15
N ILE A 422 7.15 -20.94 -25.42
CA ILE A 422 8.24 -20.74 -24.47
C ILE A 422 7.77 -21.15 -23.08
N LEU A 423 8.63 -21.86 -22.34
CA LEU A 423 8.49 -22.08 -20.92
C LEU A 423 9.57 -21.33 -20.14
N LEU A 424 9.17 -20.66 -19.07
CA LEU A 424 10.06 -20.09 -18.05
C LEU A 424 9.84 -20.76 -16.70
N SER A 425 10.94 -21.10 -16.02
CA SER A 425 10.93 -21.56 -14.62
C SER A 425 11.92 -20.75 -13.79
N ASN A 426 11.64 -20.64 -12.50
CA ASN A 426 12.54 -20.04 -11.52
C ASN A 426 13.53 -21.06 -10.90
N LYS A 427 13.48 -22.34 -11.27
CA LYS A 427 14.31 -23.41 -10.68
C LYS A 427 15.12 -24.15 -11.75
N TYR A 428 16.44 -24.12 -11.62
CA TYR A 428 17.35 -24.88 -12.51
C TYR A 428 17.07 -26.39 -12.51
N LYS A 429 16.72 -26.97 -11.35
CA LYS A 429 16.37 -28.40 -11.25
C LYS A 429 15.19 -28.76 -12.15
N GLN A 430 14.18 -27.90 -12.22
CA GLN A 430 12.98 -28.11 -13.04
C GLN A 430 13.30 -28.12 -14.54
N VAL A 431 14.12 -27.17 -14.98
CA VAL A 431 14.59 -27.10 -16.37
C VAL A 431 15.37 -28.36 -16.75
N ARG A 432 16.26 -28.85 -15.86
CA ARG A 432 17.03 -30.08 -16.11
C ARG A 432 16.15 -31.33 -16.18
N HIS A 433 15.15 -31.45 -15.30
CA HIS A 433 14.24 -32.60 -15.32
C HIS A 433 13.42 -32.62 -16.61
N VAL A 434 12.81 -31.49 -17.00
CA VAL A 434 12.01 -31.44 -18.24
C VAL A 434 12.83 -31.76 -19.48
N LEU A 435 14.05 -31.22 -19.60
CA LEU A 435 14.93 -31.53 -20.73
C LEU A 435 15.30 -33.01 -20.82
N ARG A 436 15.38 -33.71 -19.68
CA ARG A 436 15.66 -35.15 -19.63
C ARG A 436 14.41 -35.96 -19.96
N ASP A 437 13.30 -35.66 -19.28
CA ASP A 437 12.09 -36.49 -19.31
C ASP A 437 11.37 -36.36 -20.67
N TYR A 438 11.43 -35.18 -21.32
CA TYR A 438 10.83 -34.94 -22.63
C TYR A 438 11.80 -35.11 -23.81
N ARG A 439 12.98 -35.71 -23.60
CA ARG A 439 13.98 -35.89 -24.66
C ARG A 439 13.49 -36.77 -25.82
N HIS A 440 12.65 -37.76 -25.51
CA HIS A 440 12.14 -38.76 -26.44
C HIS A 440 10.60 -38.75 -26.53
N HIS A 441 9.96 -37.64 -26.14
CA HIS A 441 8.51 -37.56 -26.13
C HIS A 441 7.95 -37.53 -27.57
N PRO A 442 6.92 -38.34 -27.90
CA PRO A 442 6.47 -38.54 -29.28
C PRO A 442 5.89 -37.28 -29.93
N HIS A 443 5.20 -36.44 -29.15
CA HIS A 443 4.46 -35.29 -29.67
C HIS A 443 5.06 -33.92 -29.33
N LEU A 444 6.06 -33.87 -28.44
CA LEU A 444 6.57 -32.61 -27.89
C LEU A 444 8.09 -32.66 -27.89
N GLN A 445 8.71 -31.75 -28.61
CA GLN A 445 10.16 -31.60 -28.59
C GLN A 445 10.53 -30.39 -27.75
N VAL A 446 11.24 -30.63 -26.64
CA VAL A 446 11.68 -29.55 -25.74
C VAL A 446 13.17 -29.29 -25.91
N SER A 447 13.55 -28.03 -26.06
CA SER A 447 14.96 -27.61 -26.14
C SER A 447 15.19 -26.25 -25.50
N VAL A 448 16.45 -25.85 -25.34
CA VAL A 448 16.79 -24.53 -24.82
C VAL A 448 16.47 -23.46 -25.86
N TYR A 449 15.73 -22.43 -25.47
CA TYR A 449 15.40 -21.30 -26.33
C TYR A 449 16.66 -20.51 -26.72
N ARG A 450 16.83 -20.25 -28.01
CA ARG A 450 17.89 -19.41 -28.57
C ARG A 450 17.24 -18.36 -29.45
N HIS A 451 17.42 -17.09 -29.12
CA HIS A 451 16.73 -15.97 -29.78
C HIS A 451 16.89 -16.01 -31.31
N TRP A 452 18.12 -16.20 -31.80
CA TRP A 452 18.41 -16.23 -33.25
C TRP A 452 17.83 -17.44 -34.00
N ARG A 453 17.54 -18.57 -33.33
CA ARG A 453 16.97 -19.77 -33.99
C ARG A 453 15.46 -19.87 -33.88
N HIS A 454 14.88 -19.28 -32.84
CA HIS A 454 13.50 -19.57 -32.45
C HIS A 454 12.61 -18.31 -32.43
N SER A 455 13.19 -17.11 -32.53
CA SER A 455 12.39 -15.88 -32.64
C SER A 455 11.70 -15.83 -34.01
N PRO A 456 10.36 -15.70 -34.06
CA PRO A 456 9.62 -15.59 -35.32
C PRO A 456 10.12 -14.41 -36.19
N SER A 457 10.46 -13.29 -35.55
CA SER A 457 10.94 -12.07 -36.22
C SER A 457 12.29 -12.25 -36.90
N VAL A 458 13.15 -13.12 -36.36
CA VAL A 458 14.50 -13.38 -36.90
C VAL A 458 14.46 -14.52 -37.93
N ASN A 459 13.67 -15.56 -37.69
CA ASN A 459 13.49 -16.64 -38.68
C ASN A 459 12.87 -16.14 -39.99
N CYS A 460 12.02 -15.12 -39.94
CA CYS A 460 11.45 -14.51 -41.13
C CYS A 460 12.46 -13.72 -41.98
N LEU A 461 13.63 -13.37 -41.43
CA LEU A 461 14.72 -12.67 -42.12
C LEU A 461 15.84 -13.63 -42.61
N LEU A 462 15.80 -14.89 -42.18
CA LEU A 462 16.80 -15.93 -42.50
C LEU A 462 16.22 -17.06 -43.36
N GLN A 463 14.93 -17.01 -43.66
CA GLN A 463 14.23 -17.82 -44.67
C GLN A 463 14.03 -16.97 -45.92
#